data_AF-A0A2E0QNT6-F1
#
_entry.id   AF-A0A2E0QNT6-F1
#
_cell.length_a   1.000
_cell.length_b   1.000
_cell.length_c   1.000
_cell.angle_alpha   90.00
_cell.angle_beta   90.00
_cell.angle_gamma   90.00
#
_symmetry.space_group_name_H-M   'P 1'
#
loop_
_entity.id
_entity.type
_entity.pdbx_description
1 polymer ?
#
loop_
_entity_poly.entity_id
_entity_poly.type
_entity_poly.pdbx_seq_one_letter_code
_entity_poly.pdbx_strand_id
1 'polypeptide(L)'
;MFLHPKCVCSRASIDELKAAIQQADQYRGTLHFYITVPESGSTEEWKKEPLVTQLKHWGHNSTIHFDPGGKHAEKHGALTSGHVVAHDSEGKLIFTGGITASRGHRGENPGRLALTIALEGIPHKAPSPVYGCGLQTTNAPN
;
A
#
# COMPACT_ATOMS: atom_id res chain seq x y z
N MET A 1 2.48 0.26 2.79
CA MET A 1 1.38 -0.03 1.85
C MET A 1 1.35 -1.53 1.58
N PHE A 2 0.16 -2.10 1.47
CA PHE A 2 -0.07 -3.54 1.27
C PHE A 2 -0.68 -3.80 -0.11
N LEU A 3 -0.11 -4.73 -0.87
CA LEU A 3 -0.40 -4.89 -2.29
C LEU A 3 -0.44 -6.37 -2.68
N HIS A 4 -1.37 -6.71 -3.58
CA HIS A 4 -1.33 -7.94 -4.33
C HIS A 4 -0.63 -7.70 -5.68
N PRO A 5 0.38 -8.51 -6.07
CA PRO A 5 1.23 -8.24 -7.23
C PRO A 5 0.50 -8.27 -8.58
N LYS A 6 -0.57 -9.08 -8.70
CA LYS A 6 -1.37 -9.20 -9.94
C LYS A 6 -2.64 -8.33 -9.96
N CYS A 7 -2.88 -7.54 -8.91
CA CYS A 7 -4.10 -6.73 -8.84
C CYS A 7 -3.92 -5.42 -9.63
N VAL A 8 -4.81 -5.15 -10.59
CA VAL A 8 -4.80 -3.90 -11.37
C VAL A 8 -5.00 -2.65 -10.49
N CYS A 9 -5.67 -2.78 -9.34
CA CYS A 9 -5.88 -1.68 -8.39
C CYS A 9 -4.60 -1.29 -7.64
N SER A 10 -3.63 -2.21 -7.53
CA SER A 10 -2.33 -1.93 -6.92
C SER A 10 -1.58 -0.83 -7.66
N ARG A 11 -1.65 -0.83 -8.99
CA ARG A 11 -0.95 0.16 -9.82
C ARG A 11 -1.50 1.56 -9.59
N ALA A 12 -2.83 1.71 -9.60
CA ALA A 12 -3.47 2.99 -9.31
C ALA A 12 -3.10 3.48 -7.90
N SER A 13 -3.12 2.60 -6.89
CA SER A 13 -2.75 2.96 -5.52
C SER A 13 -1.30 3.43 -5.43
N ILE A 14 -0.36 2.77 -6.12
CA ILE A 14 1.04 3.18 -6.20
C ILE A 14 1.15 4.59 -6.81
N ASP A 15 0.46 4.88 -7.90
CA ASP A 15 0.54 6.20 -8.53
C ASP A 15 -0.03 7.31 -7.61
N GLU A 16 -1.14 7.03 -6.92
CA GLU A 16 -1.72 7.97 -5.94
C GLU A 16 -0.80 8.21 -4.74
N LEU A 17 -0.09 7.18 -4.27
CA LEU A 17 0.89 7.33 -3.20
C LEU A 17 2.04 8.24 -3.64
N LYS A 18 2.46 8.15 -4.90
CA LYS A 18 3.55 8.96 -5.44
C LYS A 18 3.13 10.42 -5.44
N ALA A 19 1.92 10.69 -5.93
CA ALA A 19 1.34 12.02 -5.92
C ALA A 19 1.18 12.56 -4.49
N ALA A 20 0.73 11.75 -3.54
CA ALA A 20 0.57 12.17 -2.16
C ALA A 20 1.91 12.59 -1.52
N ILE A 21 2.96 11.81 -1.73
CA ILE A 21 4.32 12.08 -1.23
C ILE A 21 4.92 13.30 -1.93
N GLN A 22 4.74 13.45 -3.24
CA GLN A 22 5.22 14.62 -3.99
C GLN A 22 4.54 15.93 -3.58
N GLN A 23 3.31 15.87 -3.07
CA GLN A 23 2.58 17.01 -2.54
C GLN A 23 2.87 17.29 -1.06
N ALA A 24 3.50 16.36 -0.35
CA ALA A 24 3.87 16.50 1.05
C ALA A 24 5.33 16.97 1.17
N ASP A 25 5.57 18.28 1.08
CA ASP A 25 6.89 18.90 1.12
C ASP A 25 7.70 18.53 2.38
N GLN A 26 7.02 18.28 3.50
CA GLN A 26 7.66 17.91 4.77
C GLN A 26 7.92 16.40 4.91
N TYR A 27 7.50 15.57 3.97
CA TYR A 27 7.69 14.13 4.08
C TYR A 27 9.17 13.74 4.04
N ARG A 28 9.65 13.12 5.12
CA ARG A 28 11.02 12.56 5.23
C ARG A 28 11.02 11.09 5.68
N GLY A 29 9.88 10.41 5.53
CA GLY A 29 9.69 9.05 6.02
C GLY A 29 10.36 7.97 5.17
N THR A 30 10.25 6.73 5.64
CA THR A 30 10.54 5.52 4.87
C THR A 30 9.25 4.92 4.34
N LEU A 31 9.36 4.13 3.27
CA LEU A 31 8.23 3.47 2.65
C LEU A 31 8.42 1.96 2.62
N HIS A 32 7.42 1.24 3.11
CA HIS A 32 7.42 -0.21 3.12
C HIS A 32 6.30 -0.74 2.24
N PHE A 33 6.65 -1.52 1.22
CA PHE A 33 5.70 -2.20 0.36
C PHE A 33 5.65 -3.68 0.75
N TYR A 34 4.51 -4.14 1.26
CA TYR A 34 4.28 -5.54 1.56
C TYR A 34 3.51 -6.17 0.40
N ILE A 35 4.15 -7.12 -0.29
CA ILE A 35 3.61 -7.81 -1.45
C ILE A 35 3.10 -9.17 -1.00
N THR A 36 1.78 -9.30 -0.91
CA THR A 36 1.16 -10.56 -0.53
C THR A 36 1.37 -11.60 -1.63
N VAL A 37 1.91 -12.74 -1.23
CA VAL A 37 2.12 -13.91 -2.09
C VAL A 37 1.55 -15.14 -1.38
N PRO A 38 1.23 -16.23 -2.10
CA PRO A 38 0.81 -17.48 -1.46
C PRO A 38 1.82 -17.95 -0.41
N GLU A 39 1.32 -18.58 0.65
CA GLU A 39 2.17 -19.12 1.73
C GLU A 39 3.10 -20.24 1.23
N SER A 40 2.63 -21.04 0.28
CA SER A 40 3.38 -22.07 -0.40
C SER A 40 3.92 -21.57 -1.75
N GLY A 41 5.16 -21.93 -2.06
CA GLY A 41 5.81 -21.61 -3.34
C GLY A 41 7.00 -20.65 -3.22
N SER A 42 7.74 -20.52 -4.32
CA SER A 42 8.94 -19.66 -4.39
C SER A 42 8.57 -18.19 -4.57
N THR A 43 9.26 -17.29 -3.87
CA THR A 43 9.13 -15.85 -4.08
C THR A 43 9.79 -15.35 -5.37
N GLU A 44 10.64 -16.17 -6.01
CA GLU A 44 11.39 -15.79 -7.21
C GLU A 44 10.50 -15.48 -8.41
N GLU A 45 9.37 -16.16 -8.55
CA GLU A 45 8.41 -15.91 -9.62
C GLU A 45 7.74 -14.54 -9.42
N TRP A 46 7.36 -14.23 -8.19
CA TRP A 46 6.71 -12.97 -7.82
C TRP A 46 7.64 -11.76 -7.95
N LYS A 47 8.96 -11.94 -7.82
CA LYS A 47 9.96 -10.88 -8.07
C LYS A 47 9.97 -10.36 -9.51
N LYS A 48 9.44 -11.14 -10.46
CA LYS A 48 9.37 -10.81 -11.89
C LYS A 48 8.08 -10.09 -12.28
N GLU A 49 7.10 -10.03 -11.37
CA GLU A 49 5.82 -9.39 -11.65
C GLU A 49 6.00 -7.90 -12.00
N PRO A 50 5.24 -7.37 -12.99
CA PRO A 50 5.40 -5.98 -13.44
C PRO A 50 5.27 -4.96 -12.32
N LEU A 51 4.39 -5.19 -11.34
CA LEU A 51 4.21 -4.33 -10.16
C LEU A 51 5.49 -4.26 -9.32
N VAL A 52 6.13 -5.40 -9.06
CA VAL A 52 7.37 -5.46 -8.27
C VAL A 52 8.52 -4.80 -9.01
N THR A 53 8.58 -4.99 -10.34
CA THR A 53 9.53 -4.27 -11.19
C THR A 53 9.30 -2.76 -11.16
N GLN A 54 8.05 -2.30 -11.19
CA GLN A 54 7.72 -0.87 -11.04
C GLN A 54 8.19 -0.32 -9.68
N LEU A 55 7.95 -1.06 -8.59
CA LEU A 55 8.35 -0.65 -7.24
C LEU A 55 9.87 -0.57 -7.04
N LYS A 56 10.65 -1.43 -7.72
CA LYS A 56 12.12 -1.32 -7.71
C LYS A 56 12.63 0.01 -8.28
N HIS A 57 11.85 0.64 -9.16
CA HIS A 57 12.17 1.94 -9.76
C HIS A 57 11.46 3.10 -9.06
N TRP A 58 10.77 2.86 -7.93
CA TRP A 58 10.03 3.88 -7.21
C TRP A 58 10.93 5.06 -6.78
N GLY A 59 12.15 4.76 -6.34
CA GLY A 59 13.09 5.75 -5.81
C GLY A 59 12.72 6.23 -4.38
N HIS A 60 13.70 6.77 -3.64
CA HIS A 60 13.64 7.15 -2.22
C HIS A 60 13.37 6.00 -1.24
N ASN A 61 14.11 5.97 -0.11
CA ASN A 61 13.94 5.21 1.14
C ASN A 61 12.79 4.19 1.19
N SER A 62 12.77 3.23 0.27
CA SER A 62 11.67 2.29 0.10
C SER A 62 12.19 0.87 0.08
N THR A 63 11.46 -0.02 0.76
CA THR A 63 11.81 -1.42 0.92
C THR A 63 10.62 -2.29 0.52
N ILE A 64 10.88 -3.29 -0.31
CA ILE A 64 9.90 -4.29 -0.73
C ILE A 64 10.05 -5.52 0.16
N HIS A 65 8.94 -5.92 0.78
CA HIS A 65 8.80 -7.12 1.61
C HIS A 65 7.85 -8.07 0.90
N PHE A 66 8.22 -9.33 0.74
CA PHE A 66 7.24 -10.36 0.38
C PHE A 66 6.54 -10.81 1.65
N ASP A 67 5.21 -10.94 1.60
CA ASP A 67 4.37 -11.29 2.73
C ASP A 67 3.63 -12.61 2.43
N PRO A 68 4.30 -13.78 2.61
CA PRO A 68 3.68 -15.08 2.40
C PRO A 68 2.46 -15.26 3.29
N GLY A 69 1.32 -15.55 2.66
CA GLY A 69 0.04 -15.74 3.34
C GLY A 69 -0.63 -14.45 3.82
N GLY A 70 -0.05 -13.27 3.58
CA GLY A 70 -0.64 -11.99 4.01
C GLY A 70 -0.53 -11.71 5.52
N LYS A 71 0.43 -12.33 6.23
CA LYS A 71 0.55 -12.25 7.70
C LYS A 71 0.85 -10.84 8.19
N HIS A 72 1.66 -10.05 7.48
CA HIS A 72 1.88 -8.65 7.82
C HIS A 72 0.67 -7.79 7.51
N ALA A 73 0.00 -8.06 6.38
CA ALA A 73 -1.24 -7.36 6.02
C ALA A 73 -2.31 -7.55 7.11
N GLU A 74 -2.52 -8.79 7.57
CA GLU A 74 -3.46 -9.12 8.65
C GLU A 74 -3.13 -8.38 9.95
N LYS A 75 -1.85 -8.40 10.40
CA LYS A 75 -1.41 -7.70 11.63
C LYS A 75 -1.68 -6.19 11.61
N HIS A 76 -1.75 -5.58 10.43
CA HIS A 76 -2.03 -4.15 10.28
C HIS A 76 -3.49 -3.86 9.88
N GLY A 77 -4.37 -4.87 9.88
CA GLY A 77 -5.77 -4.74 9.47
C GLY A 77 -5.95 -4.44 7.98
N ALA A 78 -4.92 -4.68 7.16
CA ALA A 78 -4.93 -4.43 5.72
C ALA A 78 -5.53 -5.64 4.99
N LEU A 79 -6.85 -5.62 4.79
CA LEU A 79 -7.58 -6.72 4.17
C LEU A 79 -7.63 -6.64 2.64
N THR A 80 -7.36 -5.46 2.07
CA THR A 80 -7.56 -5.17 0.64
C THR A 80 -6.30 -4.57 0.01
N SER A 81 -5.99 -5.00 -1.22
CA SER A 81 -4.86 -4.48 -1.99
C SER A 81 -4.99 -2.98 -2.22
N GLY A 82 -3.93 -2.24 -1.95
CA GLY A 82 -3.91 -0.77 -2.01
C GLY A 82 -4.08 -0.09 -0.64
N HIS A 83 -4.21 -0.85 0.44
CA HIS A 83 -4.31 -0.31 1.80
C HIS A 83 -3.00 0.38 2.21
N VAL A 84 -3.10 1.60 2.72
CA VAL A 84 -1.99 2.36 3.26
C VAL A 84 -2.15 2.51 4.77
N VAL A 85 -1.04 2.33 5.47
CA VAL A 85 -0.90 2.58 6.91
C VAL A 85 0.31 3.49 7.05
N ALA A 86 0.16 4.60 7.77
CA ALA A 86 1.24 5.55 8.04
C ALA A 86 1.33 5.84 9.55
N HIS A 87 2.56 5.94 10.03
CA HIS A 87 2.90 6.28 11.41
C HIS A 87 3.75 7.55 11.41
N ASP A 88 3.64 8.34 12.48
CA ASP A 88 4.58 9.45 12.73
C ASP A 88 5.93 8.94 13.27
N SER A 89 6.84 9.86 13.57
CA SER A 89 8.17 9.56 14.10
C SER A 89 8.17 8.88 15.48
N GLU A 90 7.07 8.97 16.22
CA GLU A 90 6.88 8.30 17.52
C GLU A 90 6.22 6.92 17.35
N GLY A 91 5.92 6.51 16.11
CA GLY A 91 5.27 5.24 15.80
C GLY A 91 3.75 5.27 15.98
N LYS A 92 3.14 6.44 16.20
CA LYS A 92 1.69 6.57 16.36
C LYS A 92 1.00 6.56 14.99
N LEU A 93 -0.09 5.82 14.90
CA LEU A 93 -0.90 5.72 13.68
C LEU A 93 -1.55 7.08 13.33
N ILE A 94 -1.16 7.64 12.18
CA ILE A 94 -1.66 8.91 11.65
C ILE A 94 -2.60 8.75 10.46
N PHE A 95 -2.51 7.63 9.72
CA PHE A 95 -3.39 7.33 8.59
C PHE A 95 -3.58 5.83 8.41
N THR A 96 -4.80 5.41 8.09
CA THR A 96 -5.11 4.06 7.62
C THR A 96 -6.29 4.09 6.65
N GLY A 97 -6.15 3.46 5.48
CA GLY A 97 -7.23 3.37 4.50
C GLY A 97 -6.76 3.34 3.05
N GLY A 98 -7.71 3.55 2.13
CA GLY A 98 -7.46 3.58 0.69
C GLY A 98 -7.18 4.99 0.19
N ILE A 99 -6.40 5.09 -0.87
CA ILE A 99 -6.02 6.37 -1.49
C ILE A 99 -6.45 6.48 -2.96
N THR A 100 -7.46 5.70 -3.34
CA THR A 100 -8.08 5.74 -4.67
C THR A 100 -9.58 6.02 -4.52
N ALA A 101 -10.16 6.75 -5.47
CA ALA A 101 -11.61 7.06 -5.45
C ALA A 101 -12.47 5.83 -5.76
N SER A 102 -11.96 4.91 -6.59
CA SER A 102 -12.61 3.68 -7.00
C SER A 102 -11.56 2.69 -7.58
N ARG A 103 -12.00 1.49 -7.95
CA ARG A 103 -11.13 0.44 -8.52
C ARG A 103 -10.35 0.96 -9.74
N GLY A 104 -9.03 0.98 -9.65
CA GLY A 104 -8.15 1.35 -10.77
C GLY A 104 -8.15 2.84 -11.13
N HIS A 105 -8.80 3.70 -10.35
CA HIS A 105 -8.91 5.13 -10.64
C HIS A 105 -7.67 5.90 -10.17
N ARG A 106 -7.18 6.81 -11.03
CA ARG A 106 -6.14 7.78 -10.74
C ARG A 106 -6.71 9.19 -10.73
N GLY A 107 -6.19 10.08 -9.89
CA GLY A 107 -6.61 11.46 -9.76
C GLY A 107 -7.02 11.83 -8.35
N GLU A 108 -7.23 13.13 -8.15
CA GLU A 108 -7.53 13.68 -6.83
C GLU A 108 -8.70 12.96 -6.17
N ASN A 109 -8.50 12.56 -4.92
CA ASN A 109 -9.51 11.85 -4.15
C ASN A 109 -9.36 12.14 -2.65
N PRO A 110 -10.44 12.00 -1.87
CA PRO A 110 -10.41 12.28 -0.43
C PRO A 110 -9.35 11.47 0.33
N GLY A 111 -9.12 10.22 -0.06
CA GLY A 111 -8.12 9.35 0.57
C GLY A 111 -6.69 9.84 0.36
N ARG A 112 -6.33 10.24 -0.87
CA ARG A 112 -5.03 10.85 -1.17
C ARG A 112 -4.84 12.15 -0.40
N LEU A 113 -5.84 13.04 -0.41
CA LEU A 113 -5.78 14.31 0.33
C LEU A 113 -5.57 14.07 1.83
N ALA A 114 -6.32 13.13 2.42
CA ALA A 114 -6.17 12.74 3.81
C ALA A 114 -4.75 12.23 4.13
N LEU A 115 -4.16 11.42 3.25
CA LEU A 115 -2.78 10.97 3.41
C LEU A 115 -1.80 12.16 3.33
N THR A 116 -1.92 13.03 2.34
CA THR A 116 -1.04 14.21 2.21
C THR A 116 -1.09 15.09 3.46
N ILE A 117 -2.28 15.40 3.98
CA ILE A 117 -2.47 16.18 5.22
C ILE A 117 -1.80 15.48 6.41
N ALA A 118 -1.94 14.15 6.53
CA ALA A 118 -1.29 13.37 7.57
C ALA A 118 0.24 13.41 7.48
N LEU A 119 0.80 13.35 6.27
CA LEU A 119 2.24 13.43 6.04
C LEU A 119 2.83 14.82 6.31
N GLU A 120 2.00 15.87 6.24
CA GLU A 120 2.33 17.25 6.67
C GLU A 120 2.26 17.44 8.20
N GLY A 121 2.01 16.37 8.97
CA GLY A 121 2.00 16.41 10.44
C GLY A 121 0.66 16.82 11.04
N ILE A 122 -0.40 16.91 10.25
CA ILE A 122 -1.76 17.14 10.74
C ILE A 122 -2.48 15.79 10.80
N PRO A 123 -2.69 15.18 12.00
CA PRO A 123 -3.32 13.87 12.09
C PRO A 123 -4.71 13.89 11.45
N HIS A 124 -4.91 13.08 10.42
CA HIS A 124 -6.17 13.01 9.69
C HIS A 124 -6.67 11.56 9.63
N LYS A 125 -7.52 11.21 10.59
CA LYS A 125 -8.12 9.89 10.72
C LYS A 125 -9.48 9.85 10.01
N ALA A 126 -9.48 10.01 8.69
CA ALA A 126 -10.68 9.73 7.90
C ALA A 126 -10.58 8.31 7.32
N PRO A 127 -11.48 7.39 7.69
CA PRO A 127 -11.54 6.09 7.03
C PRO A 127 -11.91 6.30 5.57
N SER A 128 -11.00 5.93 4.67
CA SER A 128 -11.24 5.93 3.24
C SER A 128 -11.39 4.48 2.76
N PRO A 129 -12.44 4.14 1.99
CA PRO A 129 -12.61 2.81 1.44
C PRO A 129 -11.38 2.37 0.64
N VAL A 130 -11.00 1.10 0.77
CA VAL A 130 -9.93 0.50 -0.01
C VAL A 130 -10.55 -0.35 -1.11
N TYR A 131 -10.16 -0.10 -2.36
CA TYR A 131 -10.67 -0.82 -3.52
C TYR A 131 -9.60 -1.71 -4.13
N GLY A 132 -9.80 -3.03 -4.07
CA GLY A 132 -8.82 -3.99 -4.57
C GLY A 132 -9.26 -5.44 -4.46
N CYS A 133 -8.30 -6.34 -4.66
CA CYS A 133 -8.43 -7.77 -4.33
C CYS A 133 -8.20 -7.97 -2.82
N GLY A 134 -8.78 -9.01 -2.25
CA GLY A 134 -8.47 -9.43 -0.88
C GLY A 134 -7.00 -9.82 -0.74
N LEU A 135 -6.39 -9.47 0.40
CA LEU A 135 -5.01 -9.85 0.74
C LEU A 135 -4.95 -11.09 1.64
N GLN A 136 -6.10 -11.62 2.04
CA GLN A 136 -6.15 -12.90 2.72
C GLN A 136 -6.14 -14.01 1.68
N THR A 137 -5.05 -14.77 1.64
CA THR A 137 -5.05 -16.05 0.93
C THR A 137 -5.69 -17.07 1.87
N THR A 138 -6.97 -17.35 1.73
CA THR A 138 -7.53 -18.56 2.36
C THR A 138 -6.75 -19.74 1.77
N ASN A 139 -6.11 -20.54 2.62
CA ASN A 139 -5.72 -21.90 2.26
C ASN A 139 -7.01 -22.66 1.89
N ALA A 140 -7.46 -22.52 0.66
CA ALA A 140 -8.39 -23.46 0.07
C ALA A 140 -7.52 -24.64 -0.40
N PRO A 141 -7.58 -25.82 0.23
CA PRO A 141 -7.06 -27.01 -0.42
C PRO A 141 -7.86 -27.20 -1.70
N ASN A 142 -7.14 -27.42 -2.82
CA ASN A 142 -7.73 -28.01 -4.01
C ASN A 142 -8.34 -29.38 -3.67
#